data_AF-A0A7C2K0W6-F1
#
_entry.id   AF-A0A7C2K0W6-F1
#
_cell.length_a   1.000
_cell.length_b   1.000
_cell.length_c   1.000
_cell.angle_alpha   90.00
_cell.angle_beta   90.00
_cell.angle_gamma   90.00
#
_symmetry.space_group_name_H-M   'P 1'
#
loop_
_entity.id
_entity.type
_entity.pdbx_description
1 polymer ?
#
loop_
_entity_poly.entity_id
_entity_poly.type
_entity_poly.pdbx_seq_one_letter_code
_entity_poly.pdbx_strand_id
1 'polypeptide(L)'
;MQWKIIEKRTLLPCKYNCPLEIDIPLFVRFIKKGDYDKALRVIKEKTPLVEVLGHICTHPCEDACRRNHLSESVYVRELKNLSLKGLFIPLRLGKPRKKGWL
;
A
#
# COMPACT_ATOMS: atom_id res chain seq x y z
N MET A 1 9.71 30.20 -2.59
CA MET A 1 9.70 28.97 -3.41
C MET A 1 9.36 27.72 -2.55
N GLN A 2 8.30 27.79 -1.73
CA GLN A 2 7.94 26.74 -0.74
C GLN A 2 6.65 25.96 -1.12
N TRP A 3 5.92 26.45 -2.13
CA TRP A 3 4.57 25.97 -2.46
C TRP A 3 4.51 24.55 -3.06
N LYS A 4 5.55 24.11 -3.78
CA LYS A 4 5.58 22.76 -4.40
C LYS A 4 5.72 21.60 -3.40
N ILE A 5 6.22 21.86 -2.19
CA ILE A 5 6.53 20.81 -1.20
C ILE A 5 5.31 20.53 -0.31
N ILE A 6 4.54 21.57 0.02
CA ILE A 6 3.34 21.47 0.87
C ILE A 6 2.25 20.64 0.17
N GLU A 7 2.12 20.76 -1.15
CA GLU A 7 1.07 20.09 -1.92
C GLU A 7 1.26 18.56 -1.98
N LYS A 8 2.49 18.07 -2.14
CA LYS A 8 2.76 16.64 -2.36
C LYS A 8 2.46 15.76 -1.16
N ARG A 9 2.74 16.24 0.07
CA ARG A 9 2.44 15.50 1.31
C ARG A 9 0.94 15.29 1.49
N THR A 10 0.15 16.32 1.20
CA THR A 10 -1.31 16.28 1.25
C THR A 10 -1.92 15.43 0.13
N LEU A 11 -1.31 15.44 -1.07
CA LEU A 11 -1.78 14.66 -2.21
C LEU A 11 -1.49 13.15 -2.06
N LEU A 12 -0.35 12.78 -1.47
CA LEU A 12 0.07 11.37 -1.35
C LEU A 12 0.30 10.97 0.12
N PRO A 13 -0.72 11.09 0.99
CA PRO A 13 -0.54 10.88 2.42
C PRO A 13 -0.06 9.46 2.73
N CYS A 14 -0.50 8.47 1.96
CA CYS A 14 -0.05 7.08 2.10
C CYS A 14 1.47 6.90 1.95
N LYS A 15 2.12 7.64 1.03
CA LYS A 15 3.57 7.56 0.81
C LYS A 15 4.34 8.17 1.98
N TYR A 16 3.94 9.35 2.43
CA TYR A 16 4.64 10.08 3.48
C TYR A 16 4.34 9.56 4.89
N ASN A 17 3.21 8.89 5.10
CA ASN A 17 2.91 8.21 6.37
C ASN A 17 3.57 6.81 6.46
N CYS A 18 4.14 6.31 5.37
CA CYS A 18 4.91 5.09 5.39
C CYS A 18 6.35 5.41 5.87
N PRO A 19 6.88 4.75 6.91
CA PRO A 19 8.24 5.00 7.40
C PRO A 19 9.32 4.65 6.36
N LEU A 20 8.99 3.80 5.38
CA LEU A 20 9.88 3.41 4.28
C LEU A 20 9.66 4.25 3.01
N GLU A 21 8.72 5.18 3.03
CA GLU A 21 8.32 6.02 1.89
C GLU A 21 8.11 5.25 0.58
N ILE A 22 7.53 4.04 0.69
CA ILE A 22 7.18 3.20 -0.48
C ILE A 22 6.17 3.94 -1.34
N ASP A 23 6.37 3.91 -2.67
CA ASP A 23 5.45 4.52 -3.62
C ASP A 23 4.19 3.66 -3.81
N ILE A 24 3.30 3.75 -2.84
CA ILE A 24 2.03 3.01 -2.80
C ILE A 24 1.17 3.27 -4.03
N PRO A 25 0.91 4.53 -4.45
CA PRO A 25 0.13 4.79 -5.65
C PRO A 25 0.72 4.15 -6.90
N LEU A 26 2.04 4.13 -7.04
CA LEU A 26 2.71 3.57 -8.20
C LEU A 26 2.55 2.06 -8.28
N PHE A 27 2.88 1.31 -7.22
CA PHE A 27 2.75 -0.15 -7.28
C PHE A 27 1.27 -0.58 -7.40
N VAL A 28 0.33 0.15 -6.78
CA VAL A 28 -1.11 -0.12 -6.93
C VAL A 28 -1.56 0.05 -8.39
N ARG A 29 -1.00 1.02 -9.13
CA ARG A 29 -1.26 1.17 -10.57
C ARG A 29 -0.72 -0.01 -11.38
N PHE A 30 0.44 -0.55 -11.02
CA PHE A 30 0.99 -1.75 -11.67
C PHE A 30 0.14 -2.98 -11.38
N ILE A 31 -0.31 -3.17 -10.13
CA ILE A 31 -1.26 -4.23 -9.78
C ILE A 31 -2.56 -4.09 -10.59
N LYS A 32 -3.11 -2.87 -10.73
CA LYS A 32 -4.31 -2.63 -11.55
C LYS A 32 -4.12 -3.04 -13.01
N LYS A 33 -2.89 -2.94 -13.54
CA LYS A 33 -2.52 -3.38 -14.90
C LYS A 33 -2.18 -4.87 -14.98
N GLY A 34 -2.23 -5.62 -13.88
CA GLY A 34 -1.80 -7.02 -13.81
C GLY A 34 -0.28 -7.21 -13.84
N ASP A 35 0.49 -6.13 -13.75
CA ASP A 35 1.96 -6.16 -13.82
C ASP A 35 2.55 -6.29 -12.40
N TYR A 36 2.41 -7.48 -11.83
CA TYR A 36 2.88 -7.77 -10.47
C TYR A 36 4.40 -7.67 -10.32
N ASP A 37 5.15 -7.96 -11.39
CA ASP A 37 6.60 -7.84 -11.40
C ASP A 37 7.05 -6.40 -11.23
N LYS A 38 6.45 -5.45 -11.97
CA LYS A 38 6.74 -4.02 -11.79
C LYS A 38 6.24 -3.52 -10.44
N ALA A 39 5.09 -4.00 -9.95
CA ALA A 39 4.62 -3.66 -8.61
C ALA A 39 5.63 -4.09 -7.54
N LEU A 40 6.14 -5.32 -7.64
CA LEU A 40 7.13 -5.85 -6.72
C LEU A 40 8.46 -5.10 -6.81
N ARG A 41 8.91 -4.74 -8.02
CA ARG A 41 10.13 -3.92 -8.21
C ARG A 41 10.03 -2.59 -7.49
N VAL A 42 8.92 -1.88 -7.61
CA VAL A 42 8.70 -0.59 -6.92
C VAL A 42 8.81 -0.75 -5.39
N ILE A 43 8.27 -1.84 -4.84
CA ILE A 43 8.39 -2.09 -3.40
C ILE A 43 9.85 -2.44 -3.04
N LYS A 44 10.51 -3.26 -3.86
CA LYS A 44 11.91 -3.68 -3.68
C LYS A 44 12.92 -2.54 -3.79
N GLU A 45 12.60 -1.44 -4.47
CA GLU A 45 13.44 -0.22 -4.46
C GLU A 45 13.67 0.33 -3.05
N LYS A 46 12.74 0.12 -2.13
CA LYS A 46 12.85 0.60 -0.74
C LYS A 46 13.32 -0.47 0.23
N THR A 47 13.02 -1.74 -0.04
CA THR A 47 13.34 -2.82 0.89
C THR A 47 13.37 -4.18 0.20
N PRO A 48 14.43 -4.98 0.40
CA PRO A 48 14.47 -6.36 -0.11
C PRO A 48 13.55 -7.31 0.65
N LEU A 49 13.10 -6.94 1.87
CA LEU A 49 12.35 -7.81 2.80
C LEU A 49 10.83 -7.63 2.67
N VAL A 50 10.33 -7.65 1.43
CA VAL A 50 8.91 -7.39 1.16
C VAL A 50 7.98 -8.42 1.82
N GLU A 51 8.40 -9.68 1.86
CA GLU A 51 7.64 -10.77 2.49
C GLU A 51 7.46 -10.55 4.00
N VAL A 52 8.54 -10.17 4.68
CA VAL A 52 8.50 -9.84 6.11
C VAL A 52 7.52 -8.70 6.37
N LEU A 53 7.54 -7.65 5.54
CA LEU A 53 6.59 -6.54 5.63
C LEU A 53 5.14 -6.96 5.36
N GLY A 54 4.92 -8.03 4.59
CA GLY A 54 3.62 -8.67 4.43
C GLY A 54 3.02 -9.19 5.74
N HIS A 55 3.88 -9.55 6.71
CA HIS A 55 3.49 -10.06 8.02
C HIS A 55 3.52 -8.99 9.11
N ILE A 56 4.61 -8.22 9.21
CA ILE A 56 4.87 -7.37 10.38
C ILE A 56 4.41 -5.91 10.21
N CYS A 57 4.18 -5.44 8.97
CA CYS A 57 3.88 -4.04 8.73
C CYS A 57 2.68 -3.60 9.56
N THR A 58 2.75 -2.45 10.22
CA THR A 58 1.63 -1.90 11.02
C THR A 58 0.72 -1.00 10.20
N HIS A 59 0.81 -1.04 8.86
CA HIS A 59 -0.09 -0.38 7.91
C HIS A 59 -0.48 1.09 8.19
N PRO A 60 0.43 1.97 8.68
CA PRO A 60 0.08 3.37 8.97
C PRO A 60 -0.39 4.14 7.72
N CYS A 61 0.07 3.72 6.54
CA CYS A 61 -0.37 4.28 5.26
C CYS A 61 -1.88 4.08 4.97
N GLU A 62 -2.52 3.08 5.56
CA GLU A 62 -3.95 2.80 5.37
C GLU A 62 -4.81 3.71 6.23
N ASP A 63 -4.35 4.04 7.45
CA ASP A 63 -5.02 4.99 8.34
C ASP A 63 -5.08 6.40 7.73
N ALA A 64 -4.00 6.81 7.07
CA ALA A 64 -3.90 8.11 6.39
C ALA A 64 -4.50 8.11 4.96
N CYS A 65 -5.18 7.04 4.53
CA CYS A 65 -5.70 6.94 3.17
C CYS A 65 -6.85 7.93 2.95
N ARG A 66 -6.78 8.75 1.89
CA ARG A 66 -7.86 9.69 1.52
C ARG A 66 -9.21 9.00 1.27
N ARG A 67 -9.18 7.72 0.90
CA ARG A 67 -10.38 6.94 0.63
C ARG A 67 -11.23 6.72 1.90
N ASN A 68 -10.64 6.85 3.09
CA ASN A 68 -11.33 6.74 4.38
C ASN A 68 -12.45 7.77 4.58
N HIS A 69 -12.41 8.89 3.85
CA HIS A 69 -13.48 9.90 3.89
C HIS A 69 -14.71 9.52 3.05
N LEU A 70 -14.58 8.54 2.15
CA LEU A 70 -15.65 8.12 1.24
C LEU A 70 -16.09 6.68 1.50
N SER A 71 -15.14 5.78 1.79
CA SER A 71 -15.36 4.35 1.99
C SER A 71 -14.20 3.75 2.80
N GLU A 72 -13.91 2.47 2.63
CA GLU A 72 -12.76 1.80 3.22
C GLU A 72 -11.44 2.20 2.54
N SER A 73 -10.34 2.06 3.28
CA SER A 73 -8.97 2.28 2.82
C SER A 73 -8.62 1.33 1.67
N VAL A 74 -7.51 1.63 1.00
CA VAL A 74 -6.86 0.64 0.16
C VAL A 74 -6.10 -0.32 1.08
N TYR A 75 -6.36 -1.61 0.95
CA TYR A 75 -5.69 -2.70 1.67
C TYR A 75 -4.24 -2.88 1.17
N VAL A 76 -3.37 -1.94 1.53
CA VAL A 76 -1.98 -1.83 1.06
C VAL A 76 -1.16 -3.05 1.46
N ARG A 77 -1.34 -3.61 2.66
CA ARG A 77 -0.63 -4.82 3.08
C ARG A 77 -0.99 -6.02 2.21
N GLU A 78 -2.27 -6.22 1.95
CA GLU A 78 -2.79 -7.29 1.11
C GLU A 78 -2.28 -7.15 -0.33
N LEU A 79 -2.24 -5.92 -0.86
CA LEU A 79 -1.71 -5.64 -2.18
C LEU A 79 -0.19 -5.86 -2.28
N LYS A 80 0.58 -5.62 -1.20
CA LYS A 80 2.00 -6.01 -1.13
C LYS A 80 2.15 -7.53 -1.21
N ASN A 81 1.35 -8.26 -0.45
CA ASN A 81 1.33 -9.73 -0.50
C ASN A 81 0.92 -10.26 -1.87
N LEU A 82 -0.04 -9.60 -2.53
CA LEU A 82 -0.46 -9.94 -3.88
C LEU A 82 0.70 -9.76 -4.89
N SER A 83 1.50 -8.70 -4.73
CA SER A 83 2.67 -8.44 -5.58
C SER A 83 3.76 -9.51 -5.45
N LEU A 84 3.89 -10.14 -4.27
CA LEU A 84 4.79 -11.28 -4.07
C LEU A 84 4.25 -12.57 -4.68
N LYS A 85 2.94 -12.79 -4.54
CA LYS A 85 2.34 -14.08 -4.88
C LYS A 85 2.18 -14.29 -6.38
N GLY A 86 2.03 -13.22 -7.17
CA GLY A 86 2.19 -13.19 -8.64
C GLY A 86 1.37 -14.16 -9.50
N LEU A 87 0.69 -15.15 -8.90
CA LEU A 87 0.09 -16.30 -9.55
C LEU A 87 -1.01 -16.86 -8.62
N PHE A 88 -2.22 -16.94 -9.18
CA PHE A 88 -3.28 -17.85 -8.76
C PHE A 88 -3.69 -17.87 -7.27
N ILE A 89 -4.37 -16.82 -6.81
CA ILE A 89 -5.41 -16.97 -5.78
C ILE A 89 -6.63 -16.18 -6.27
N PRO A 90 -7.77 -16.83 -6.56
CA PRO A 90 -8.99 -16.11 -6.85
C PRO A 90 -9.32 -15.27 -5.61
N LEU A 91 -9.53 -13.97 -5.84
CA LEU A 91 -9.94 -12.96 -4.87
C LEU A 91 -10.78 -13.52 -3.72
N ARG A 92 -10.13 -13.96 -2.65
CA ARG A 92 -10.70 -13.90 -1.31
C ARG A 92 -10.30 -12.53 -0.79
N LEU A 93 -11.01 -11.51 -1.27
CA LEU A 93 -11.20 -10.26 -0.53
C LEU A 93 -11.82 -10.67 0.81
N GLY A 94 -10.96 -11.10 1.73
CA GLY A 94 -11.33 -11.52 3.06
C GLY A 94 -11.92 -10.32 3.77
N LYS A 95 -13.11 -10.50 4.33
CA LYS A 95 -13.87 -9.47 5.05
C LYS A 95 -12.96 -8.59 5.92
N PRO A 96 -13.21 -7.28 6.00
CA PRO A 96 -12.50 -6.39 6.91
C PRO A 96 -12.56 -6.96 8.33
N ARG A 97 -11.39 -7.08 8.96
CA ARG A 97 -11.31 -7.39 10.39
C ARG A 97 -12.02 -6.25 11.13
N LYS A 98 -13.26 -6.49 11.53
CA LYS A 98 -14.04 -5.56 12.34
C LYS A 98 -13.19 -5.17 13.54
N LYS A 99 -13.05 -3.85 13.75
CA LYS A 99 -12.39 -3.26 14.91
C LYS A 99 -12.87 -3.95 16.18
N GLY A 100 -11.93 -4.54 16.90
CA GLY A 100 -12.11 -5.15 18.20
C GLY A 100 -10.76 -5.11 18.90
N TRP A 101 -10.37 -3.90 19.30
CA TRP A 101 -9.40 -3.72 20.37
C TRP A 101 -10.19 -3.95 21.67
N LEU A 102 -10.34 -5.21 22.05
CA LEU A 102 -10.45 -5.61 23.45
C LEU A 102 -9.02 -5.78 23.97
#